data_AF-A0A2G6S4D2-F1
#
_entry.id   AF-A0A2G6S4D2-F1
#
_cell.length_a   1.000
_cell.length_b   1.000
_cell.length_c   1.000
_cell.angle_alpha   90.00
_cell.angle_beta   90.00
_cell.angle_gamma   90.00
#
_symmetry.space_group_name_H-M   'P 1'
#
loop_
_entity.id
_entity.type
_entity.pdbx_description
1 polymer ?
#
loop_
_entity_poly.entity_id
_entity_poly.type
_entity_poly.pdbx_seq_one_letter_code
_entity_poly.pdbx_strand_id
1 'polypeptide(L)' 'MDLIESVMLCMLLGLVGATAMAYRAENEPRDVRLLVGLTTLWGAGTAVAFVA' A
#
# COMPACT_ATOMS: atom_id res chain seq x y z
N MET A 1 -5.12 -5.61 17.46
CA MET A 1 -6.06 -5.13 16.44
C MET A 1 -7.20 -4.39 17.08
N ASP A 2 -6.95 -3.12 17.35
CA ASP A 2 -8.02 -2.14 17.41
C ASP A 2 -8.60 -1.87 16.01
N LEU A 3 -9.63 -1.02 15.97
CA LEU A 3 -10.30 -0.65 14.72
C LEU A 3 -9.36 0.05 13.74
N ILE A 4 -8.45 0.88 14.24
CA ILE A 4 -7.54 1.68 13.41
C ILE A 4 -6.49 0.77 12.75
N GLU A 5 -5.86 -0.11 13.52
CA GLU A 5 -4.94 -1.16 13.05
C GLU A 5 -5.59 -1.99 11.94
N SER A 6 -6.86 -2.37 12.12
CA SER A 6 -7.61 -3.14 11.12
C SER A 6 -7.85 -2.36 9.83
N VAL A 7 -8.25 -1.08 9.94
CA VAL A 7 -8.44 -0.19 8.79
C VAL A 7 -7.12 0.05 8.04
N MET A 8 -6.03 0.25 8.76
CA MET A 8 -4.71 0.47 8.17
C MET A 8 -4.25 -0.74 7.36
N LEU A 9 -4.43 -1.96 7.88
CA LEU A 9 -4.14 -3.18 7.14
C LEU A 9 -5.02 -3.35 5.90
N CYS A 10 -6.33 -3.09 6.02
CA CYS A 10 -7.23 -3.15 4.87
C CYS A 10 -6.80 -2.18 3.77
N MET A 11 -6.41 -0.94 4.13
CA MET A 11 -5.90 0.03 3.17
C MET A 11 -4.57 -0.41 2.55
N LEU A 12 -3.66 -0.98 3.34
CA LEU A 12 -2.39 -1.50 2.84
C LEU A 12 -2.61 -2.62 1.83
N LEU A 13 -3.50 -3.57 2.13
CA LEU A 13 -3.87 -4.65 1.21
C LEU A 13 -4.49 -4.11 -0.08
N GLY A 14 -5.35 -3.09 0.02
CA GLY A 14 -5.92 -2.39 -1.13
C GLY A 14 -4.86 -1.75 -2.01
N LEU A 15 -3.88 -1.04 -1.42
CA LEU A 15 -2.78 -0.42 -2.16
C LEU A 15 -1.90 -1.45 -2.84
N VAL A 16 -1.56 -2.55 -2.16
CA VAL A 16 -0.80 -3.65 -2.75
C VAL A 16 -1.55 -4.26 -3.94
N GLY A 17 -2.86 -4.50 -3.79
CA GLY A 17 -3.72 -5.00 -4.86
C GLY A 17 -3.76 -4.05 -6.06
N ALA A 18 -3.97 -2.75 -5.82
CA ALA A 18 -3.96 -1.72 -6.86
C ALA A 18 -2.61 -1.65 -7.58
N THR A 19 -1.51 -1.75 -6.84
CA THR A 19 -0.14 -1.76 -7.39
C THR A 19 0.08 -2.97 -8.29
N ALA A 20 -0.35 -4.16 -7.85
CA ALA A 20 -0.24 -5.39 -8.62
C ALA A 20 -1.11 -5.35 -9.90
N MET A 21 -2.33 -4.82 -9.81
CA MET A 21 -3.18 -4.62 -10.99
C MET A 21 -2.59 -3.59 -11.95
N ALA A 22 -2.04 -2.49 -11.45
CA ALA A 22 -1.40 -1.48 -12.29
C ALA A 22 -0.17 -2.03 -13.02
N TYR A 23 0.61 -2.89 -12.36
CA TYR A 23 1.72 -3.62 -12.99
C TYR A 23 1.23 -4.60 -14.07
N ARG A 24 0.10 -5.28 -13.82
CA ARG A 24 -0.51 -6.24 -14.77
C ARG A 24 -1.18 -5.58 -15.96
N ALA A 25 -1.71 -4.38 -15.80
CA ALA A 25 -2.44 -3.64 -16.83
C ALA A 25 -1.54 -2.92 -17.83
N GLU A 26 -0.22 -3.12 -17.76
CA GLU A 26 0.77 -2.44 -18.62
C GLU A 26 0.65 -0.90 -18.59
N ASN A 27 0.28 -0.36 -17.42
CA ASN A 27 0.25 1.08 -17.21
C ASN A 27 1.64 1.70 -17.35
N GLU A 28 1.67 3.02 -17.55
CA GLU A 28 2.90 3.80 -17.65
C GLU A 28 3.86 3.45 -16.48
N PRO A 29 5.12 3.06 -16.76
CA PRO A 29 6.05 2.61 -15.73
C PRO A 29 6.28 3.65 -14.62
N ARG A 30 6.10 4.93 -14.94
CA ARG A 30 6.20 6.04 -14.00
C ARG A 30 5.07 6.00 -12.97
N ASP A 31 3.85 5.76 -13.40
CA ASP A 31 2.66 5.73 -12.54
C ASP A 31 2.71 4.53 -11.61
N VAL A 32 3.13 3.37 -12.15
CA VAL A 32 3.37 2.17 -11.35
C VAL A 32 4.45 2.43 -10.30
N ARG A 33 5.54 3.11 -10.64
CA ARG A 33 6.60 3.47 -9.66
C ARG A 33 6.12 4.43 -8.57
N LEU A 34 5.29 5.42 -8.92
CA LEU A 34 4.69 6.32 -7.93
C LEU A 34 3.77 5.54 -6.99
N LEU A 35 2.94 4.64 -7.53
CA LEU A 35 2.04 3.81 -6.75
C LEU A 35 2.80 2.83 -5.83
N VAL A 36 3.88 2.22 -6.33
CA VAL A 36 4.82 1.43 -5.51
C VAL A 36 5.39 2.27 -4.38
N GLY A 37 5.86 3.48 -4.66
CA GLY A 37 6.40 4.40 -3.65
C GLY A 37 5.39 4.79 -2.58
N LEU A 38 4.13 5.02 -2.97
CA LEU A 38 3.04 5.28 -2.02
C LEU A 38 2.73 4.05 -1.16
N THR A 39 2.68 2.86 -1.78
CA THR A 39 2.45 1.58 -1.09
C THR A 39 3.54 1.29 -0.06
N THR A 40 4.81 1.52 -0.41
CA THR A 40 5.92 1.31 0.52
C THR A 40 5.93 2.32 1.66
N LEU A 41 5.65 3.60 1.38
CA LEU A 41 5.54 4.64 2.40
C LEU A 41 4.40 4.35 3.39
N TRP A 42 3.23 3.98 2.87
CA TRP A 42 2.09 3.60 3.70
C TRP A 42 2.35 2.33 4.51
N GLY A 43 2.99 1.33 3.89
CA GLY A 43 3.41 0.11 4.56
C GLY A 43 4.39 0.36 5.72
N ALA A 44 5.36 1.26 5.52
CA ALA A 44 6.29 1.67 6.57
C ALA A 44 5.55 2.38 7.72
N GLY A 45 4.65 3.31 7.42
CA GLY A 45 3.83 3.97 8.45
C GLY A 45 2.94 3.01 9.22
N THR A 46 2.35 2.02 8.52
CA THR A 46 1.57 0.95 9.13
C THR A 46 2.43 0.11 10.06
N ALA A 47 3.61 -0.34 9.60
CA ALA A 47 4.53 -1.12 10.43
C ALA A 47 4.97 -0.38 11.70
N VAL A 48 5.23 0.93 11.61
CA VAL A 48 5.53 1.76 12.80
C VAL A 48 4.33 1.80 13.76
N ALA A 49 3.11 1.99 13.25
CA ALA A 49 1.91 2.02 14.09
C ALA A 49 1.63 0.69 14.81
N PHE A 50 2.02 -0.44 14.24
CA PHE A 50 1.89 -1.77 14.87
C PHE A 50 2.99 -2.09 15.89
N VAL A 51 4.08 -1.33 15.89
CA VAL A 51 5.23 -1.54 16.78
C VAL A 51 5.28 -0.49 17.90
N ALA A 52 4.65 0.67 17.70
CA ALA A 52 4.53 1.75 18.68
C ALA A 52 3.47 1.46 19.75
#